data_AF-A0A6H1ZAW6-F1
#
_entry.id   AF-A0A6H1ZAW6-F1
#
_cell.length_a   1.000
_cell.length_b   1.000
_cell.length_c   1.000
_cell.angle_alpha   90.00
_cell.angle_beta   90.00
_cell.angle_gamma   90.00
#
_symmetry.space_group_name_H-M   'P 1'
#
loop_
_entity.id
_entity.type
_entity.pdbx_description
1 polymer ?
#
loop_
_entity_poly.entity_id
_entity_poly.type
_entity_poly.pdbx_seq_one_letter_code
_entity_poly.pdbx_strand_id
1 'polypeptide(L)'
;MAYTDEHINDCEFFLGKGYKEIHLYLDQYTKEFPIALYLDYHRTFLHNDYGLAIIGNVYKEEGYKAGLIHIFRDYMECPIQFLPKDIVLQRARKAVMYYNNYTGE
;
A
#
# COMPACT_ATOMS: atom_id res chain seq x y z
N MET A 1 -9.53 -0.88 4.82
CA MET A 1 -8.82 0.04 3.90
C MET A 1 -8.76 1.41 4.53
N ALA A 2 -7.59 2.03 4.54
CA ALA A 2 -7.43 3.37 5.08
C ALA A 2 -7.69 4.42 3.99
N TYR A 3 -8.01 5.64 4.37
CA TYR A 3 -8.16 6.73 3.42
C TYR A 3 -6.79 7.22 2.93
N THR A 4 -6.75 7.84 1.75
CA THR A 4 -5.51 8.41 1.18
C THR A 4 -4.78 9.32 2.17
N ASP A 5 -5.50 10.15 2.93
CA ASP A 5 -4.91 11.04 3.92
C ASP A 5 -4.27 10.29 5.10
N GLU A 6 -4.81 9.14 5.50
CA GLU A 6 -4.19 8.29 6.51
C GLU A 6 -2.87 7.69 6.01
N HIS A 7 -2.82 7.26 4.74
CA HIS A 7 -1.59 6.75 4.14
C HIS A 7 -0.51 7.81 4.01
N ILE A 8 -0.90 9.03 3.64
CA ILE A 8 -0.02 10.20 3.59
C ILE A 8 0.60 10.43 4.97
N ASN A 9 -0.23 10.47 6.02
CA ASN A 9 0.23 10.67 7.39
C ASN A 9 1.17 9.55 7.86
N ASP A 10 0.85 8.29 7.54
CA ASP A 10 1.73 7.15 7.83
C ASP A 10 3.09 7.29 7.14
N CYS A 11 3.12 7.72 5.86
CA CYS A 11 4.37 7.96 5.14
C CYS A 11 5.15 9.17 5.66
N GLU A 12 4.49 10.28 6.02
CA GLU A 12 5.15 11.41 6.66
C GLU A 12 5.82 11.00 7.97
N PHE A 13 5.12 10.21 8.78
CA PHE A 13 5.64 9.70 10.05
C PHE A 13 6.87 8.81 9.86
N PHE A 14 6.82 7.84 8.94
CA PHE A 14 7.90 6.86 8.79
C PHE A 14 9.02 7.32 7.86
N LEU A 15 8.72 8.06 6.81
CA LEU A 15 9.65 8.41 5.73
C LEU A 15 9.94 9.91 5.64
N GLY A 16 9.25 10.76 6.41
CA GLY A 16 9.43 12.21 6.40
C GLY A 16 8.76 12.92 5.22
N LYS A 17 8.05 12.18 4.35
CA LYS A 17 7.31 12.70 3.20
C LYS A 17 6.08 11.84 2.94
N GLY A 18 4.96 12.44 2.55
CA GLY A 18 3.69 11.75 2.41
C GLY A 18 3.44 10.97 1.10
N TYR A 19 4.25 11.18 0.06
CA TYR A 19 4.16 10.45 -1.23
C TYR A 19 2.74 10.27 -1.80
N LYS A 20 1.90 11.32 -1.74
CA LYS A 20 0.50 11.30 -2.18
C LYS A 20 0.29 10.67 -3.55
N GLU A 21 1.17 10.97 -4.50
CA GLU A 21 1.15 10.46 -5.86
C GLU A 21 1.22 8.92 -5.94
N ILE A 22 1.91 8.28 -4.99
CA ILE A 22 2.04 6.83 -4.92
C ILE A 22 0.74 6.19 -4.44
N HIS A 23 0.10 6.77 -3.42
CA HIS A 23 -1.18 6.28 -2.91
C HIS A 23 -2.28 6.40 -3.96
N LEU A 24 -2.35 7.54 -4.64
CA LEU A 24 -3.30 7.73 -5.73
C LEU A 24 -3.07 6.77 -6.89
N TYR A 25 -1.82 6.41 -7.18
CA TYR A 25 -1.49 5.42 -8.20
C TYR A 25 -1.92 4.00 -7.79
N LEU A 26 -1.64 3.59 -6.56
CA LEU A 26 -2.04 2.27 -6.05
C LEU A 26 -3.56 2.12 -6.03
N ASP A 27 -4.27 3.18 -5.66
CA ASP A 27 -5.73 3.19 -5.58
C ASP A 27 -6.45 3.65 -6.85
N GLN A 28 -5.75 3.77 -7.99
CA GLN A 28 -6.33 4.42 -9.18
C GLN A 28 -7.61 3.73 -9.71
N TYR A 29 -7.74 2.42 -9.48
CA TYR A 29 -8.90 1.63 -9.90
C TYR A 29 -10.14 1.84 -9.01
N THR A 30 -10.06 2.59 -7.89
CA THR A 30 -11.23 3.06 -7.12
C THR A 30 -12.25 3.80 -7.99
N LYS A 31 -11.76 4.47 -9.05
CA LYS A 31 -12.58 5.32 -9.92
C LYS A 31 -13.24 4.57 -11.07
N GLU A 32 -12.68 3.42 -11.44
CA GLU A 32 -13.10 2.64 -12.60
C GLU A 32 -14.16 1.59 -12.23
N PHE A 33 -14.19 1.15 -10.96
CA PHE A 33 -15.08 0.11 -10.49
C PHE A 33 -16.02 0.59 -9.38
N PRO A 34 -17.24 0.03 -9.27
CA PRO A 34 -18.10 0.26 -8.12
C PRO A 34 -17.35 -0.04 -6.82
N ILE A 35 -17.56 0.79 -5.78
CA ILE A 35 -16.85 0.66 -4.49
C ILE A 35 -16.90 -0.79 -3.96
N ALA A 36 -18.05 -1.46 -4.03
CA ALA A 36 -18.16 -2.85 -3.55
C ALA A 36 -17.19 -3.81 -4.28
N LEU A 37 -17.14 -3.75 -5.60
CA LEU A 37 -16.22 -4.56 -6.40
C LEU A 37 -14.77 -4.14 -6.14
N TYR A 38 -14.51 -2.85 -6.02
CA TYR A 38 -13.19 -2.37 -5.67
C TYR A 38 -12.76 -2.90 -4.31
N LEU A 39 -13.59 -2.85 -3.27
CA LEU A 39 -13.23 -3.36 -1.94
C LEU A 39 -12.91 -4.86 -1.96
N ASP A 40 -13.66 -5.65 -2.72
CA ASP A 40 -13.45 -7.10 -2.85
C ASP A 40 -12.16 -7.45 -3.61
N TYR A 41 -11.84 -6.68 -4.65
CA TYR A 41 -10.71 -6.95 -5.55
C TYR A 41 -9.52 -6.00 -5.40
N HIS A 42 -9.61 -5.02 -4.49
CA HIS A 42 -8.63 -3.95 -4.23
C HIS A 42 -7.21 -4.51 -4.17
N ARG A 43 -7.10 -5.60 -3.41
CA ARG A 43 -5.89 -6.34 -3.08
C ARG A 43 -5.25 -7.04 -4.28
N THR A 44 -6.02 -7.24 -5.36
CA THR A 44 -5.58 -7.93 -6.58
C THR A 44 -5.09 -6.99 -7.68
N PHE A 45 -5.35 -5.68 -7.59
CA PHE A 45 -4.98 -4.72 -8.64
C PHE A 45 -3.50 -4.33 -8.60
N LEU A 46 -3.13 -3.32 -7.80
CA LEU A 46 -1.76 -2.79 -7.72
C LEU A 46 -1.11 -2.99 -6.35
N HIS A 47 -1.82 -3.59 -5.40
CA HIS A 47 -1.34 -3.92 -4.05
C HIS A 47 -0.50 -5.21 -4.03
N ASN A 48 0.32 -5.39 -5.07
CA ASN A 48 1.12 -6.58 -5.34
C ASN A 48 2.53 -6.20 -5.79
N ASP A 49 3.39 -7.20 -6.01
CA ASP A 49 4.78 -6.97 -6.42
C ASP A 49 4.91 -6.20 -7.74
N TYR A 50 3.95 -6.38 -8.67
CA TYR A 50 3.95 -5.66 -9.94
C TYR A 50 3.72 -4.16 -9.74
N GLY A 51 2.72 -3.77 -8.96
CA GLY A 51 2.47 -2.36 -8.64
C GLY A 51 3.65 -1.72 -7.92
N LEU A 52 4.25 -2.43 -6.97
CA LEU A 52 5.45 -1.97 -6.27
C LEU A 52 6.68 -1.85 -7.18
N ALA A 53 6.86 -2.75 -8.14
CA ALA A 53 7.95 -2.68 -9.10
C ALA A 53 7.84 -1.43 -9.99
N ILE A 54 6.63 -1.08 -10.45
CA ILE A 54 6.40 0.15 -11.22
C ILE A 54 6.77 1.39 -10.38
N ILE A 55 6.28 1.46 -9.15
CA ILE A 55 6.59 2.57 -8.25
C ILE A 55 8.11 2.66 -8.00
N GLY A 56 8.77 1.53 -7.74
CA GLY A 56 10.21 1.46 -7.51
C GLY A 56 11.03 1.93 -8.71
N ASN A 57 10.56 1.70 -9.94
CA ASN A 57 11.25 2.19 -11.13
C ASN A 57 11.20 3.73 -11.26
N VAL A 58 10.05 4.33 -10.94
CA VAL A 58 9.80 5.77 -11.06
C VAL A 58 10.37 6.55 -9.88
N TYR A 59 10.06 6.13 -8.65
CA TYR A 59 10.34 6.84 -7.41
C TYR A 59 11.50 6.24 -6.59
N LYS A 60 12.20 5.25 -7.17
CA LYS A 60 13.33 4.55 -6.55
C LYS A 60 12.95 3.91 -5.21
N GLU A 61 13.93 3.75 -4.32
CA GLU A 61 13.78 3.03 -3.06
C GLU A 61 12.74 3.66 -2.13
N GLU A 62 12.63 5.00 -2.12
CA GLU A 62 11.68 5.69 -1.25
C GLU A 62 10.23 5.43 -1.65
N GLY A 63 9.94 5.47 -2.95
CA GLY A 63 8.60 5.15 -3.40
C GLY A 63 8.23 3.69 -3.17
N TYR A 64 9.21 2.79 -3.33
CA TYR A 64 9.02 1.38 -2.98
C TYR A 64 8.60 1.20 -1.51
N LYS A 65 9.27 1.92 -0.58
CA LYS A 65 8.91 1.92 0.85
C LYS A 65 7.53 2.53 1.11
N ALA A 66 7.18 3.62 0.43
CA ALA A 66 5.85 4.24 0.58
C ALA A 66 4.74 3.28 0.13
N GLY A 67 4.93 2.57 -0.99
CA GLY A 67 4.00 1.54 -1.45
C GLY A 67 3.87 0.38 -0.46
N LEU A 68 4.98 -0.05 0.15
CA LEU A 68 4.94 -1.07 1.21
C LEU A 68 4.11 -0.63 2.43
N ILE A 69 4.32 0.60 2.90
CA ILE A 69 3.59 1.14 4.05
C ILE A 69 2.08 1.22 3.76
N HIS A 70 1.72 1.67 2.56
CA HIS A 70 0.34 1.73 2.10
C HIS A 70 -0.34 0.35 2.15
N ILE A 71 0.25 -0.63 1.46
CA ILE A 71 -0.27 -2.00 1.38
C ILE A 71 -0.36 -2.62 2.78
N PHE A 72 0.63 -2.39 3.64
CA PHE A 72 0.62 -2.90 5.00
C PHE A 72 -0.48 -2.29 5.87
N ARG A 73 -0.73 -0.97 5.73
CA ARG A 73 -1.83 -0.30 6.42
C ARG A 73 -3.18 -0.88 6.01
N ASP A 74 -3.39 -1.11 4.72
CA ASP A 74 -4.63 -1.73 4.24
C ASP A 74 -4.79 -3.18 4.70
N TYR A 75 -3.69 -3.92 4.84
CA TYR A 75 -3.69 -5.27 5.38
C TYR A 75 -4.05 -5.34 6.85
N MET A 76 -3.49 -4.43 7.67
CA MET A 76 -3.70 -4.43 9.11
C MET A 76 -5.07 -3.87 9.52
N GLU A 77 -5.68 -3.03 8.68
CA GLU A 77 -6.94 -2.34 8.94
C GLU A 77 -6.96 -1.52 10.25
N CYS A 78 -5.77 -1.14 10.75
CA CYS A 78 -5.62 -0.37 11.98
C CYS A 78 -4.40 0.58 11.93
N PRO A 79 -4.35 1.59 12.82
CA PRO A 79 -3.21 2.50 12.98
C PRO A 79 -1.86 1.79 13.15
N ILE A 80 -0.94 2.00 12.20
CA ILE A 80 0.41 1.41 12.24
C ILE A 80 1.46 2.30 12.90
N GLN A 81 1.15 3.56 13.19
CA GLN A 81 2.07 4.55 13.79
C GLN A 81 2.55 4.16 15.20
N PHE A 82 1.84 3.25 15.86
CA PHE A 82 2.21 2.69 17.17
C PHE A 82 3.24 1.55 17.06
N LEU A 83 3.55 1.10 15.84
CA LEU A 83 4.52 0.03 15.59
C LEU A 83 5.92 0.60 15.29
N PRO A 84 6.99 -0.10 15.71
CA PRO A 84 8.34 0.25 15.30
C PRO A 84 8.51 0.25 13.77
N LYS A 85 9.21 1.24 13.22
CA LYS A 85 9.40 1.44 11.78
C LYS A 85 10.01 0.23 11.06
N ASP A 86 10.99 -0.41 11.68
CA ASP A 86 11.66 -1.61 11.19
C ASP A 86 10.69 -2.80 11.09
N ILE A 87 9.81 -2.95 12.07
CA ILE A 87 8.77 -3.97 12.08
C ILE A 87 7.74 -3.73 10.98
N VAL A 88 7.33 -2.48 10.76
CA VAL A 88 6.40 -2.11 9.68
C VAL A 88 6.95 -2.53 8.33
N LEU A 89 8.19 -2.14 8.00
CA LEU A 89 8.80 -2.47 6.71
C LEU A 89 9.02 -3.98 6.53
N GLN A 90 9.43 -4.69 7.59
CA GLN A 90 9.59 -6.15 7.54
C GLN A 90 8.26 -6.87 7.31
N ARG A 91 7.19 -6.45 8.00
CA ARG A 91 5.86 -7.07 7.90
C ARG A 91 5.12 -6.66 6.62
N ALA A 92 5.39 -5.47 6.08
CA ALA A 92 4.82 -5.02 4.81
C ALA A 92 5.12 -5.99 3.67
N ARG A 93 6.33 -6.53 3.60
CA ARG A 93 6.69 -7.57 2.61
C ARG A 93 5.83 -8.83 2.75
N LYS A 94 5.49 -9.24 3.97
CA LYS A 94 4.60 -10.38 4.20
C LYS A 94 3.17 -10.09 3.74
N ALA A 95 2.68 -8.87 3.96
CA ALA A 95 1.36 -8.44 3.47
C ALA A 95 1.30 -8.49 1.93
N VAL A 96 2.34 -8.03 1.23
CA VAL A 96 2.43 -8.14 -0.23
C VAL A 96 2.41 -9.59 -0.69
N MET A 97 3.18 -10.47 -0.02
CA MET A 97 3.15 -11.91 -0.35
C MET A 97 1.77 -12.53 -0.16
N TYR A 98 1.04 -12.13 0.88
CA TYR A 98 -0.34 -12.57 1.08
C TYR A 98 -1.22 -12.16 -0.12
N TYR A 99 -1.10 -10.92 -0.58
CA TYR A 99 -1.88 -10.43 -1.73
C TYR A 99 -1.49 -11.08 -3.06
N ASN A 100 -0.20 -11.30 -3.30
CA ASN A 100 0.25 -12.03 -4.50
C ASN A 100 -0.30 -13.47 -4.57
N ASN A 101 -0.48 -14.12 -3.42
CA ASN A 101 -0.96 -15.50 -3.34
C ASN A 101 -2.48 -15.61 -3.24
N TYR A 102 -3.20 -14.48 -3.14
CA TYR A 102 -4.67 -14.47 -3.06
C TYR A 102 -5.35 -14.66 -4.43
N THR A 103 -4.61 -15.07 -5.46
CA THR A 103 -5.14 -15.49 -6.75
C THR A 103 -5.35 -17.00 -6.77
N GLY A 104 -6.39 -17.49 -6.10
CA GLY A 104 -6.84 -18.87 -6.29
C GLY A 104 -7.50 -19.53 -5.09
N GLU A 105 -8.77 -19.21 -4.86
CA GLU A 105 -9.85 -20.19 -4.70
C GLU A 105 -11.07 -19.71 -5.48
#